data_AF-A0A496X5D8-F1
#
_entry.id   AF-A0A496X5D8-F1
#
_cell.length_a   1.000
_cell.length_b   1.000
_cell.length_c   1.000
_cell.angle_alpha   90.00
_cell.angle_beta   90.00
_cell.angle_gamma   90.00
#
_symmetry.space_group_name_H-M   'P 1'
#
loop_
_entity.id
_entity.type
_entity.pdbx_description
1 polymer ?
#
loop_
_entity_poly.entity_id
_entity_poly.type
_entity_poly.pdbx_seq_one_letter_code
_entity_poly.pdbx_strand_id
1 'polypeptide(L)'
;MDKLARLPLLYQPGDEWQYSISIDILARLVEIWSGKSFIEFLKERIFDPLGMVDTNFYVPEANHHRLTTNYSPIDLRDPMTPGLKPCPDIMIGSVLEPKSFHSGGGGLVSTMSDYTAFIQMIINGGEWQGQRIISPESVKLMHTNQLREGIKVKLPVWDMPNTVFGLGFAIKNSPAEGEPDSAIGEYHWGGMAGTHSWISPKAGVSALLFTQRAYGFWHPFSHEHKRLVYKIAG
;
A
#
# COMPACT_ATOMS: atom_id res chain seq x y z
N MET A 1 -9.37 -11.82 -16.37
CA MET A 1 -10.58 -11.73 -15.54
C MET A 1 -11.49 -12.95 -15.70
N ASP A 2 -11.69 -13.47 -16.91
CA ASP A 2 -12.55 -14.66 -17.14
C ASP A 2 -12.18 -15.91 -16.35
N LYS A 3 -10.88 -16.11 -16.06
CA LYS A 3 -10.43 -17.19 -15.18
C LYS A 3 -10.87 -16.98 -13.73
N LEU A 4 -10.73 -15.75 -13.23
CA LEU A 4 -11.09 -15.37 -11.85
C LEU A 4 -12.61 -15.46 -11.63
N ALA A 5 -13.41 -15.04 -12.61
CA ALA A 5 -14.87 -15.05 -12.53
C ALA A 5 -15.48 -16.47 -12.40
N ARG A 6 -14.71 -17.52 -12.67
CA ARG A 6 -15.13 -18.93 -12.54
C ARG A 6 -14.77 -19.53 -11.18
N LEU A 7 -13.98 -18.84 -10.37
CA LEU A 7 -13.58 -19.33 -9.04
C LEU A 7 -14.67 -18.98 -8.02
N PRO A 8 -14.93 -19.86 -7.04
CA PRO A 8 -15.86 -19.54 -5.97
C PRO A 8 -15.30 -18.45 -5.05
N LEU A 9 -16.20 -17.67 -4.45
CA LEU A 9 -15.84 -16.77 -3.36
C LEU A 9 -15.67 -17.56 -2.06
N LEU A 10 -14.75 -17.11 -1.21
CA LEU A 10 -14.54 -17.67 0.14
C LEU A 10 -15.72 -17.36 1.08
N TYR A 11 -16.39 -16.23 0.85
CA TYR A 11 -17.49 -15.70 1.66
C TYR A 11 -18.55 -15.05 0.76
N GLN A 12 -19.76 -14.86 1.28
CA GLN A 12 -20.76 -14.05 0.60
C GLN A 12 -20.29 -12.58 0.55
N PRO A 13 -20.55 -11.85 -0.55
CA PRO A 13 -20.20 -10.44 -0.65
C PRO A 13 -20.78 -9.61 0.52
N GLY A 14 -19.92 -8.90 1.24
CA GLY A 14 -20.30 -8.02 2.36
C GLY A 14 -20.32 -8.69 3.74
N ASP A 15 -20.11 -10.01 3.82
CA ASP A 15 -20.10 -10.73 5.10
C ASP A 15 -18.75 -10.66 5.83
N GLU A 16 -17.67 -10.64 5.08
CA GLU A 16 -16.31 -10.72 5.63
C GLU A 16 -15.35 -9.79 4.90
N TRP A 17 -14.32 -9.33 5.61
CA TRP A 17 -13.19 -8.66 5.00
C TRP A 17 -12.00 -9.61 4.92
N GLN A 18 -11.52 -9.87 3.71
CA GLN A 18 -10.37 -10.73 3.43
C GLN A 18 -9.46 -10.07 2.40
N TYR A 19 -8.18 -9.94 2.73
CA TYR A 19 -7.19 -9.46 1.77
C TYR A 19 -7.14 -10.39 0.56
N SER A 20 -7.27 -9.81 -0.63
CA SER A 20 -7.53 -10.58 -1.85
C SER A 20 -7.17 -9.79 -3.11
N ILE A 21 -7.38 -10.44 -4.26
CA ILE A 21 -7.22 -9.90 -5.61
C ILE A 21 -8.30 -8.86 -5.99
N SER A 22 -9.15 -8.42 -5.05
CA SER A 22 -10.25 -7.50 -5.32
C SER A 22 -9.79 -6.16 -5.89
N ILE A 23 -8.58 -5.71 -5.58
CA ILE A 23 -8.03 -4.47 -6.12
C ILE A 23 -7.69 -4.60 -7.62
N ASP A 24 -7.32 -5.79 -8.10
CA ASP A 24 -7.17 -6.04 -9.54
C ASP A 24 -8.52 -6.02 -10.27
N ILE A 25 -9.59 -6.45 -9.59
CA ILE A 25 -10.95 -6.32 -10.13
C ILE A 25 -11.32 -4.83 -10.22
N LEU A 26 -10.98 -4.02 -9.20
CA LEU A 26 -11.19 -2.56 -9.26
C LEU A 26 -10.38 -1.91 -10.39
N ALA A 27 -9.13 -2.31 -10.59
CA ALA A 27 -8.33 -1.86 -11.73
C ALA A 27 -9.02 -2.18 -13.07
N ARG A 28 -9.59 -3.38 -13.21
CA ARG A 28 -10.38 -3.72 -14.41
C ARG A 28 -11.62 -2.85 -14.56
N LEU A 29 -12.34 -2.55 -13.48
CA LEU A 29 -13.52 -1.67 -13.54
C LEU A 29 -13.13 -0.26 -13.98
N VAL A 30 -11.99 0.25 -13.51
CA VAL A 30 -11.41 1.52 -13.99
C VAL A 30 -11.17 1.47 -15.50
N GLU A 31 -10.59 0.40 -16.03
CA GLU A 31 -10.39 0.26 -17.48
C GLU A 31 -11.70 0.29 -18.26
N ILE A 32 -12.70 -0.45 -17.79
CA ILE A 32 -14.02 -0.53 -18.45
C ILE A 32 -14.71 0.84 -18.45
N TRP A 33 -14.73 1.53 -17.32
CA TRP A 33 -15.45 2.81 -17.19
C TRP A 33 -14.73 3.98 -17.83
N SER A 34 -13.40 3.97 -17.85
CA SER A 34 -12.61 5.04 -18.46
C SER A 34 -12.35 4.84 -19.95
N GLY A 35 -12.43 3.60 -20.45
CA GLY A 35 -12.02 3.25 -21.81
C GLY A 35 -10.51 3.28 -22.03
N LYS A 36 -9.70 3.39 -20.97
CA LYS A 36 -8.23 3.45 -21.01
C LYS A 36 -7.62 2.20 -20.40
N SER A 37 -6.38 1.87 -20.76
CA SER A 37 -5.64 0.89 -19.96
C SER A 37 -5.40 1.41 -18.55
N PHE A 38 -5.21 0.52 -17.59
CA PHE A 38 -5.06 0.94 -16.20
C PHE A 38 -3.85 1.88 -16.00
N ILE A 39 -2.72 1.61 -16.67
CA ILE A 39 -1.54 2.48 -16.61
C ILE A 39 -1.79 3.86 -17.23
N GLU A 40 -2.49 3.96 -18.36
CA GLU A 40 -2.81 5.25 -18.96
C GLU A 40 -3.72 6.07 -18.05
N PHE A 41 -4.70 5.42 -17.41
CA PHE A 41 -5.56 6.07 -16.44
C PHE A 41 -4.77 6.59 -15.24
N LEU A 42 -3.91 5.75 -14.63
CA LEU A 42 -3.08 6.16 -13.50
C LEU A 42 -2.13 7.31 -13.87
N LYS A 43 -1.50 7.22 -15.06
CA LYS A 43 -0.59 8.25 -15.54
C LYS A 43 -1.31 9.60 -15.68
N GLU A 44 -2.42 9.64 -16.38
CA GLU A 44 -3.16 10.88 -16.63
C GLU A 44 -3.82 11.44 -15.37
N ARG A 45 -4.38 10.59 -14.52
CA ARG A 45 -5.26 11.02 -13.42
C ARG A 45 -4.54 11.18 -12.10
N ILE A 46 -3.36 10.55 -11.94
CA ILE A 46 -2.63 10.51 -10.68
C ILE A 46 -1.17 10.91 -10.89
N PHE A 47 -0.41 10.20 -11.73
CA PHE A 47 1.05 10.38 -11.76
C PHE A 47 1.47 11.72 -12.36
N ASP A 48 0.95 12.09 -13.54
CA ASP A 48 1.30 13.35 -14.20
C ASP A 48 0.85 14.57 -13.36
N PRO A 49 -0.39 14.64 -12.81
CA PRO A 49 -0.79 15.71 -11.89
C PRO A 49 0.04 15.83 -10.61
N LEU A 50 0.57 14.70 -10.11
CA LEU A 50 1.39 14.68 -8.90
C LEU A 50 2.89 14.83 -9.18
N GLY A 51 3.31 14.83 -10.44
CA GLY A 51 4.72 14.84 -10.82
C GLY A 51 5.46 13.54 -10.47
N MET A 52 4.77 12.41 -10.41
CA MET A 52 5.33 11.10 -10.07
C MET A 52 6.01 10.44 -11.28
N VAL A 53 7.12 11.04 -11.74
CA VAL A 53 7.77 10.71 -13.01
C VAL A 53 8.49 9.36 -13.03
N ASP A 54 8.80 8.81 -11.86
CA ASP A 54 9.48 7.53 -11.68
C ASP A 54 8.52 6.42 -11.22
N THR A 55 7.20 6.66 -11.25
CA THR A 55 6.18 5.69 -10.84
C THR A 55 5.56 4.99 -12.04
N ASN A 56 5.76 3.68 -12.15
CA ASN A 56 5.27 2.86 -13.26
C ASN A 56 5.25 1.36 -12.89
N PHE A 57 4.81 0.48 -13.79
CA PHE A 57 4.87 -0.99 -13.63
C PHE A 57 6.19 -1.62 -14.10
N TYR A 58 7.11 -0.81 -14.62
CA TYR A 58 8.47 -1.20 -14.98
C TYR A 58 9.41 0.00 -14.81
N VAL A 59 10.70 -0.27 -14.67
CA VAL A 59 11.75 0.74 -14.62
C VAL A 59 12.29 0.92 -16.03
N PRO A 60 12.28 2.14 -16.62
CA PRO A 60 12.93 2.38 -17.90
C PRO A 60 14.42 2.06 -17.85
N GLU A 61 15.00 1.58 -18.95
CA GLU A 61 16.40 1.15 -19.03
C GLU A 61 17.40 2.19 -18.49
N ALA A 62 17.19 3.46 -18.84
CA ALA A 62 18.01 4.57 -18.36
C ALA A 62 18.03 4.70 -16.81
N ASN A 63 17.01 4.19 -16.13
CA ASN A 63 16.83 4.27 -14.68
C ASN A 63 17.22 2.98 -13.93
N HIS A 64 17.61 1.90 -14.63
CA HIS A 64 17.97 0.62 -13.99
C HIS A 64 19.04 0.79 -12.89
N HIS A 65 19.97 1.72 -13.06
CA HIS A 65 21.05 2.00 -12.11
C HIS A 65 20.56 2.51 -10.74
N ARG A 66 19.33 3.03 -10.64
CA ARG A 66 18.71 3.48 -9.37
C ARG A 66 17.82 2.41 -8.73
N LEU A 67 17.54 1.31 -9.42
CA LEU A 67 16.70 0.25 -8.89
C LEU A 67 17.47 -0.55 -7.83
N THR A 68 16.95 -0.52 -6.61
CA THR A 68 17.48 -1.30 -5.48
C THR A 68 17.08 -2.77 -5.58
N THR A 69 18.01 -3.67 -5.32
CA THR A 69 17.72 -5.11 -5.25
C THR A 69 16.82 -5.42 -4.05
N ASN A 70 15.75 -6.18 -4.28
CA ASN A 70 14.96 -6.77 -3.21
C ASN A 70 15.59 -8.05 -2.67
N TYR A 71 15.46 -8.24 -1.36
CA TYR A 71 16.03 -9.36 -0.65
C TYR A 71 14.95 -10.16 0.05
N SER A 72 15.09 -11.49 0.07
CA SER A 72 14.21 -12.40 0.78
C SER A 72 14.95 -13.06 1.95
N PRO A 73 14.26 -13.38 3.06
CA PRO A 73 14.81 -14.26 4.09
C PRO A 73 15.35 -15.57 3.50
N ILE A 74 16.39 -16.12 4.12
CA ILE A 74 16.93 -17.43 3.73
C ILE A 74 15.87 -18.52 3.92
N ASP A 75 15.20 -18.50 5.08
CA ASP A 75 14.04 -19.33 5.39
C ASP A 75 12.76 -18.49 5.37
N LEU A 76 11.80 -18.87 4.52
CA LEU A 76 10.50 -18.20 4.43
C LEU A 76 9.55 -18.58 5.58
N ARG A 77 9.79 -19.74 6.21
CA ARG A 77 9.00 -20.23 7.35
C ARG A 77 9.46 -19.59 8.65
N ASP A 78 10.74 -19.25 8.72
CA ASP A 78 11.31 -18.42 9.78
C ASP A 78 12.00 -17.19 9.17
N PRO A 79 11.24 -16.13 8.85
CA PRO A 79 11.77 -14.94 8.22
C PRO A 79 12.75 -14.15 9.12
N MET A 80 12.96 -14.58 10.37
CA MET A 80 13.92 -13.99 11.31
C MET A 80 15.28 -14.71 11.33
N THR A 81 15.39 -15.88 10.68
CA THR A 81 16.68 -16.56 10.50
C THR A 81 17.71 -15.59 9.89
N PRO A 82 18.92 -15.47 10.46
CA PRO A 82 19.94 -14.56 9.96
C PRO A 82 20.30 -14.80 8.49
N GLY A 83 20.47 -13.71 7.76
CA GLY A 83 20.86 -13.72 6.35
C GLY A 83 19.72 -13.36 5.42
N LEU A 84 20.11 -12.88 4.23
CA LEU A 84 19.20 -12.49 3.16
C LEU A 84 19.78 -12.98 1.84
N LYS A 85 18.90 -13.36 0.92
CA LYS A 85 19.27 -13.69 -0.47
C LYS A 85 18.63 -12.71 -1.44
N PRO A 86 19.33 -12.31 -2.53
CA PRO A 86 18.72 -11.52 -3.59
C PRO A 86 17.46 -12.20 -4.13
N CYS A 87 16.39 -11.43 -4.27
CA CYS A 87 15.10 -11.83 -4.80
C CYS A 87 14.45 -10.62 -5.49
N PRO A 88 15.00 -10.20 -6.66
CA PRO A 88 14.55 -9.00 -7.35
C PRO A 88 13.10 -9.07 -7.83
N ASP A 89 12.58 -10.28 -8.06
CA ASP A 89 11.32 -10.52 -8.77
C ASP A 89 10.17 -10.97 -7.86
N ILE A 90 10.24 -10.67 -6.56
CA ILE A 90 9.39 -11.32 -5.56
C ILE A 90 7.89 -11.23 -5.91
N MET A 91 7.31 -12.37 -6.31
CA MET A 91 5.89 -12.55 -6.61
C MET A 91 5.31 -11.67 -7.74
N ILE A 92 6.11 -10.81 -8.38
CA ILE A 92 5.68 -9.88 -9.44
C ILE A 92 6.50 -10.02 -10.75
N GLY A 93 7.54 -10.86 -10.75
CA GLY A 93 8.45 -11.01 -11.89
C GLY A 93 9.35 -9.79 -12.08
N SER A 94 10.21 -9.82 -13.10
CA SER A 94 11.13 -8.70 -13.40
C SER A 94 10.42 -7.39 -13.69
N VAL A 95 10.81 -6.32 -13.00
CA VAL A 95 10.34 -4.95 -13.24
C VAL A 95 11.24 -4.18 -14.21
N LEU A 96 12.19 -4.84 -14.87
CA LEU A 96 13.07 -4.21 -15.86
C LEU A 96 12.42 -4.10 -17.24
N GLU A 97 11.33 -4.83 -17.47
CA GLU A 97 10.64 -4.89 -18.76
C GLU A 97 9.16 -4.50 -18.61
N PRO A 98 8.56 -3.87 -19.64
CA PRO A 98 7.13 -3.56 -19.65
C PRO A 98 6.25 -4.79 -19.37
N LYS A 99 5.21 -4.58 -18.58
CA LYS A 99 4.25 -5.62 -18.21
C LYS A 99 3.01 -5.54 -19.10
N SER A 100 2.49 -6.70 -19.51
CA SER A 100 1.18 -6.77 -20.17
C SER A 100 0.01 -6.74 -19.18
N PHE A 101 0.27 -7.01 -17.90
CA PHE A 101 -0.74 -7.01 -16.84
C PHE A 101 -0.38 -5.96 -15.79
N HIS A 102 -1.21 -4.92 -15.71
CA HIS A 102 -1.10 -3.83 -14.75
C HIS A 102 -2.00 -4.13 -13.55
N SER A 103 -1.41 -4.75 -12.53
CA SER A 103 -2.15 -5.17 -11.33
C SER A 103 -2.57 -3.96 -10.49
N GLY A 104 -3.81 -3.98 -10.00
CA GLY A 104 -4.29 -3.01 -9.01
C GLY A 104 -3.71 -3.27 -7.62
N GLY A 105 -3.44 -4.54 -7.29
CA GLY A 105 -2.96 -4.96 -5.97
C GLY A 105 -1.45 -4.88 -5.76
N GLY A 106 -0.64 -4.74 -6.82
CA GLY A 106 0.82 -4.64 -6.70
C GLY A 106 1.54 -4.48 -8.04
N GLY A 107 2.87 -4.34 -8.00
CA GLY A 107 3.71 -4.27 -9.19
C GLY A 107 4.13 -2.87 -9.63
N LEU A 108 3.62 -1.82 -8.99
CA LEU A 108 4.21 -0.48 -9.15
C LEU A 108 5.61 -0.44 -8.53
N VAL A 109 6.54 0.13 -9.29
CA VAL A 109 7.82 0.68 -8.81
C VAL A 109 7.66 2.18 -8.68
N SER A 110 8.27 2.78 -7.66
CA SER A 110 8.16 4.19 -7.35
C SER A 110 9.38 4.65 -6.55
N THR A 111 9.47 5.95 -6.27
CA THR A 111 10.53 6.54 -5.44
C THR A 111 9.94 7.14 -4.17
N MET A 112 10.81 7.41 -3.19
CA MET A 112 10.40 8.14 -1.99
C MET A 112 9.78 9.51 -2.37
N SER A 113 10.37 10.22 -3.33
CA SER A 113 9.90 11.53 -3.80
C SER A 113 8.50 11.46 -4.40
N ASP A 114 8.27 10.51 -5.32
CA ASP A 114 6.97 10.34 -5.97
C ASP A 114 5.89 9.96 -4.97
N TYR A 115 6.18 8.98 -4.10
CA TYR A 115 5.21 8.52 -3.13
C TYR A 115 4.95 9.56 -2.03
N THR A 116 5.91 10.46 -1.76
CA THR A 116 5.69 11.64 -0.91
C THR A 116 4.64 12.57 -1.52
N ALA A 117 4.67 12.83 -2.83
CA ALA A 117 3.65 13.65 -3.49
C ALA A 117 2.25 13.03 -3.35
N PHE A 118 2.14 11.70 -3.52
CA PHE A 118 0.90 10.97 -3.28
C PHE A 118 0.40 11.08 -1.84
N ILE A 119 1.26 10.84 -0.85
CA ILE A 119 0.90 10.93 0.56
C ILE A 119 0.56 12.37 0.96
N GLN A 120 1.28 13.37 0.47
CA GLN A 120 0.98 14.76 0.76
C GLN A 120 -0.36 15.20 0.15
N MET A 121 -0.72 14.69 -1.05
CA MET A 121 -2.05 14.91 -1.63
C MET A 121 -3.17 14.39 -0.72
N ILE A 122 -2.98 13.22 -0.11
CA ILE A 122 -3.93 12.66 0.86
C ILE A 122 -4.00 13.53 2.13
N ILE A 123 -2.84 13.93 2.69
CA ILE A 123 -2.77 14.80 3.88
C ILE A 123 -3.49 16.14 3.62
N ASN A 124 -3.37 16.68 2.41
CA ASN A 124 -3.98 17.95 2.00
C ASN A 124 -5.47 17.83 1.62
N GLY A 125 -6.13 16.70 1.89
CA GLY A 125 -7.54 16.53 1.55
C GLY A 125 -7.81 16.46 0.05
N GLY A 126 -6.88 15.86 -0.70
CA GLY A 126 -7.06 15.55 -2.11
C GLY A 126 -6.44 16.56 -3.07
N GLU A 127 -5.57 17.44 -2.58
CA GLU A 127 -4.97 18.55 -3.34
C GLU A 127 -3.43 18.53 -3.29
N TRP A 128 -2.81 18.80 -4.43
CA TRP A 128 -1.36 18.91 -4.56
C TRP A 128 -1.01 20.13 -5.41
N GLN A 129 -0.19 21.04 -4.86
CA GLN A 129 0.27 22.26 -5.54
C GLN A 129 -0.86 23.08 -6.19
N GLY A 130 -2.01 23.20 -5.51
CA GLY A 130 -3.18 23.94 -6.00
C GLY A 130 -4.05 23.16 -7.00
N GLN A 131 -3.68 21.93 -7.35
CA GLN A 131 -4.48 21.06 -8.20
C GLN A 131 -5.25 20.03 -7.37
N ARG A 132 -6.58 20.00 -7.53
CA ARG A 132 -7.44 19.01 -6.91
C ARG A 132 -7.43 17.70 -7.70
N ILE A 133 -6.99 16.63 -7.06
CA ILE A 133 -6.96 15.27 -7.62
C ILE A 133 -8.23 14.51 -7.24
N ILE A 134 -8.64 14.61 -5.98
CA ILE A 134 -9.84 13.97 -5.44
C ILE A 134 -10.52 14.91 -4.44
N SER A 135 -11.82 14.75 -4.18
CA SER A 135 -12.50 15.64 -3.25
C SER A 135 -12.10 15.37 -1.79
N PRO A 136 -12.18 16.37 -0.90
CA PRO A 136 -11.90 16.17 0.52
C PRO A 136 -12.83 15.13 1.16
N GLU A 137 -14.07 15.06 0.69
CA GLU A 137 -15.06 14.07 1.16
C GLU A 137 -14.63 12.65 0.78
N SER A 138 -14.11 12.46 -0.43
CA SER A 138 -13.56 11.17 -0.84
C SER A 138 -12.32 10.79 -0.03
N VAL A 139 -11.40 11.72 0.24
CA VAL A 139 -10.26 11.46 1.14
C VAL A 139 -10.74 11.04 2.52
N LYS A 140 -11.74 11.74 3.07
CA LYS A 140 -12.35 11.38 4.35
C LYS A 140 -12.90 9.94 4.35
N LEU A 141 -13.54 9.52 3.26
CA LEU A 141 -14.03 8.14 3.12
C LEU A 141 -12.88 7.12 3.07
N MET A 142 -11.75 7.46 2.45
CA MET A 142 -10.57 6.58 2.39
C MET A 142 -10.05 6.18 3.77
N HIS A 143 -10.14 7.08 4.76
CA HIS A 143 -9.66 6.84 6.13
C HIS A 143 -10.81 6.84 7.17
N THR A 144 -12.02 6.47 6.76
CA THR A 144 -13.16 6.18 7.65
C THR A 144 -13.47 4.69 7.61
N ASN A 145 -13.84 4.09 8.74
CA ASN A 145 -14.23 2.68 8.80
C ASN A 145 -15.37 2.37 7.82
N GLN A 146 -15.14 1.46 6.88
CA GLN A 146 -16.13 0.96 5.92
C GLN A 146 -16.67 -0.43 6.29
N LEU A 147 -16.24 -0.98 7.43
CA LEU A 147 -16.62 -2.30 7.89
C LEU A 147 -17.81 -2.22 8.85
N ARG A 148 -18.69 -3.22 8.76
CA ARG A 148 -19.68 -3.46 9.81
C ARG A 148 -18.98 -3.84 11.13
N GLU A 149 -19.68 -3.61 12.22
CA GLU A 149 -19.21 -3.98 13.56
C GLU A 149 -18.85 -5.47 13.63
N GLY A 150 -17.74 -5.79 14.29
CA GLY A 150 -17.27 -7.16 14.49
C GLY A 150 -16.48 -7.77 13.32
N ILE A 151 -16.46 -7.14 12.14
CA ILE A 151 -15.66 -7.63 11.01
C ILE A 151 -14.18 -7.33 11.25
N LYS A 152 -13.35 -8.36 11.14
CA LYS A 152 -11.89 -8.27 11.29
C LYS A 152 -11.19 -8.10 9.95
N VAL A 153 -10.02 -7.45 9.98
CA VAL A 153 -9.13 -7.31 8.82
C VAL A 153 -8.24 -8.55 8.71
N LYS A 154 -8.63 -9.53 7.89
CA LYS A 154 -7.94 -10.81 7.71
C LYS A 154 -6.87 -10.76 6.60
N LEU A 155 -5.61 -10.99 6.97
CA LEU A 155 -4.51 -11.25 6.05
C LEU A 155 -4.33 -12.76 5.87
N PRO A 156 -3.56 -13.24 4.87
CA PRO A 156 -3.54 -14.68 4.53
C PRO A 156 -3.18 -15.65 5.66
N VAL A 157 -2.43 -15.21 6.68
CA VAL A 157 -1.97 -16.08 7.77
C VAL A 157 -2.31 -15.57 9.17
N TRP A 158 -2.99 -14.42 9.28
CA TRP A 158 -3.28 -13.76 10.57
C TRP A 158 -4.32 -12.65 10.42
N ASP A 159 -4.98 -12.29 11.52
CA ASP A 159 -5.88 -11.12 11.60
C ASP A 159 -5.08 -9.90 12.06
N MET A 160 -5.24 -8.75 11.41
CA MET A 160 -4.64 -7.51 11.87
C MET A 160 -5.35 -7.05 13.17
N PRO A 161 -4.65 -7.01 14.32
CA PRO A 161 -5.28 -6.73 15.60
C PRO A 161 -5.74 -5.28 15.65
N ASN A 162 -6.86 -5.05 16.33
CA ASN A 162 -7.37 -3.70 16.63
C ASN A 162 -7.45 -2.77 15.39
N THR A 163 -7.79 -3.35 14.25
CA THR A 163 -7.76 -2.66 12.96
C THR A 163 -9.10 -2.79 12.27
N VAL A 164 -9.56 -1.69 11.70
CA VAL A 164 -10.67 -1.64 10.74
C VAL A 164 -10.13 -1.20 9.37
N PHE A 165 -10.96 -1.19 8.33
CA PHE A 165 -10.49 -0.88 6.98
C PHE A 165 -11.32 0.23 6.33
N GLY A 166 -10.63 1.17 5.70
CA GLY A 166 -11.21 2.23 4.88
C GLY A 166 -11.21 1.90 3.39
N LEU A 167 -11.27 2.91 2.53
CA LEU A 167 -11.07 2.72 1.08
C LEU A 167 -9.58 2.79 0.76
N GLY A 168 -8.89 1.66 0.87
CA GLY A 168 -7.48 1.50 0.52
C GLY A 168 -6.49 1.58 1.68
N PHE A 169 -6.96 1.83 2.91
CA PHE A 169 -6.12 1.92 4.09
C PHE A 169 -6.63 1.05 5.25
N ALA A 170 -5.69 0.41 5.95
CA ALA A 170 -5.94 -0.09 7.30
C ALA A 170 -6.00 1.09 8.26
N ILE A 171 -6.94 1.06 9.21
CA ILE A 171 -7.16 2.14 10.19
C ILE A 171 -7.05 1.55 11.59
N LYS A 172 -6.19 2.15 12.40
CA LYS A 172 -5.95 1.75 13.78
C LYS A 172 -7.13 2.14 14.67
N ASN A 173 -7.82 1.15 15.23
CA ASN A 173 -8.99 1.34 16.10
C ASN A 173 -8.59 1.49 17.58
N SER A 174 -7.49 0.86 18.00
CA SER A 174 -6.86 1.10 19.31
C SER A 174 -5.33 1.04 19.22
N PRO A 175 -4.59 1.66 20.17
CA PRO A 175 -3.14 1.68 20.14
C PRO A 175 -2.56 0.28 20.26
N ALA A 176 -1.42 0.02 19.62
CA ALA A 176 -0.61 -1.14 19.94
C ALA A 176 0.14 -0.94 21.26
N GLU A 177 0.72 -2.00 21.80
CA GLU A 177 1.54 -1.91 23.02
C GLU A 177 2.69 -0.90 22.84
N GLY A 178 2.74 0.08 23.75
CA GLY A 178 3.76 1.13 23.73
C GLY A 178 3.54 2.27 22.74
N GLU A 179 2.41 2.31 22.05
CA GLU A 179 1.97 3.47 21.24
C GLU A 179 1.06 4.41 22.07
N PRO A 180 1.05 5.72 21.76
CA PRO A 180 0.17 6.68 22.41
C PRO A 180 -1.29 6.60 21.90
N ASP A 181 -2.24 7.15 22.67
CA ASP A 181 -3.64 7.29 22.24
C ASP A 181 -3.81 8.15 20.97
N SER A 182 -2.85 9.03 20.70
CA SER A 182 -2.78 9.81 19.47
C SER A 182 -2.56 8.94 18.22
N ALA A 183 -2.20 7.65 18.37
CA ALA A 183 -2.16 6.69 17.26
C ALA A 183 -3.55 6.22 16.81
N ILE A 184 -4.62 6.41 17.61
CA ILE A 184 -5.97 5.98 17.24
C ILE A 184 -6.48 6.80 16.05
N GLY A 185 -6.83 6.12 14.97
CA GLY A 185 -7.20 6.74 13.68
C GLY A 185 -6.01 6.94 12.75
N GLU A 186 -4.81 6.48 13.11
CA GLU A 186 -3.73 6.27 12.14
C GLU A 186 -4.23 5.39 11.00
N TYR A 187 -3.96 5.80 9.77
CA TYR A 187 -4.27 5.00 8.60
C TYR A 187 -3.01 4.71 7.80
N HIS A 188 -2.90 3.48 7.30
CA HIS A 188 -1.66 2.95 6.77
C HIS A 188 -1.87 1.84 5.74
N TRP A 189 -0.83 1.61 4.94
CA TRP A 189 -0.70 0.42 4.10
C TRP A 189 0.78 0.15 3.78
N GLY A 190 1.09 -1.07 3.35
CA GLY A 190 2.46 -1.48 3.08
C GLY A 190 2.58 -2.52 1.98
N GLY A 191 3.80 -2.64 1.44
CA GLY A 191 4.16 -3.60 0.42
C GLY A 191 4.90 -4.81 0.99
N MET A 192 4.81 -5.93 0.29
CA MET A 192 5.50 -7.18 0.65
C MET A 192 7.01 -7.00 0.78
N ALA A 193 7.61 -6.09 -0.01
CA ALA A 193 9.04 -5.79 -0.02
C ALA A 193 9.50 -4.91 1.17
N GLY A 194 8.63 -4.62 2.15
CA GLY A 194 8.99 -3.85 3.33
C GLY A 194 8.87 -2.33 3.16
N THR A 195 8.23 -1.87 2.08
CA THR A 195 7.75 -0.49 1.98
C THR A 195 6.52 -0.29 2.87
N HIS A 196 6.42 0.83 3.56
CA HIS A 196 5.30 1.11 4.46
C HIS A 196 5.10 2.63 4.58
N SER A 197 3.85 3.06 4.58
CA SER A 197 3.45 4.45 4.86
C SER A 197 2.31 4.49 5.87
N TRP A 198 2.35 5.45 6.80
CA TRP A 198 1.24 5.73 7.70
C TRP A 198 1.12 7.22 7.98
N ILE A 199 -0.10 7.64 8.26
CA ILE A 199 -0.45 9.02 8.62
C ILE A 199 -1.28 8.95 9.89
N SER A 200 -0.88 9.72 10.90
CA SER A 200 -1.59 9.87 12.16
C SER A 200 -1.96 11.34 12.39
N PRO A 201 -3.17 11.75 12.00
CA PRO A 201 -3.59 13.15 12.12
C PRO A 201 -3.59 13.67 13.55
N LYS A 202 -3.97 12.82 14.53
CA LYS A 202 -4.02 13.22 15.95
C LYS A 202 -2.64 13.43 16.54
N ALA A 203 -1.66 12.63 16.13
CA ALA A 203 -0.28 12.79 16.55
C ALA A 203 0.50 13.82 15.70
N GLY A 204 -0.11 14.36 14.64
CA GLY A 204 0.54 15.33 13.75
C GLY A 204 1.74 14.75 13.00
N VAL A 205 1.77 13.44 12.74
CA VAL A 205 2.89 12.77 12.06
C VAL A 205 2.45 11.95 10.86
N SER A 206 3.30 11.91 9.85
CA SER A 206 3.26 10.97 8.75
C SER A 206 4.66 10.43 8.50
N ALA A 207 4.78 9.17 8.12
CA ALA A 207 6.07 8.58 7.83
C ALA A 207 6.01 7.64 6.62
N LEU A 208 7.14 7.58 5.93
CA LEU A 208 7.41 6.76 4.77
C LEU A 208 8.67 5.95 5.05
N LEU A 209 8.57 4.63 4.96
CA LEU A 209 9.67 3.71 5.13
C LEU A 209 9.85 2.92 3.86
N PHE A 210 10.96 3.15 3.15
CA PHE A 210 11.28 2.49 1.90
C PHE A 210 12.45 1.55 2.13
N THR A 211 12.14 0.26 2.19
CA THR A 211 13.11 -0.82 2.28
C THR A 211 12.84 -1.83 1.17
N GLN A 212 13.77 -2.75 0.97
CA GLN A 212 13.67 -3.83 -0.01
C GLN A 212 14.01 -5.17 0.64
N ARG A 213 13.21 -5.49 1.65
CA ARG A 213 13.25 -6.74 2.41
C ARG A 213 11.86 -7.35 2.39
N ALA A 214 11.72 -8.46 1.69
CA ALA A 214 10.53 -9.28 1.69
C ALA A 214 10.06 -9.57 3.12
N TYR A 215 8.75 -9.52 3.33
CA TYR A 215 8.11 -9.71 4.61
C TYR A 215 8.54 -8.68 5.66
N GLY A 216 8.94 -7.48 5.22
CA GLY A 216 9.35 -6.39 6.10
C GLY A 216 8.24 -5.94 7.06
N PHE A 217 6.97 -6.13 6.69
CA PHE A 217 5.84 -5.86 7.59
C PHE A 217 5.84 -6.76 8.84
N TRP A 218 6.37 -7.99 8.76
CA TRP A 218 6.54 -8.88 9.92
C TRP A 218 7.86 -8.67 10.65
N HIS A 219 8.77 -7.89 10.07
CA HIS A 219 10.05 -7.64 10.70
C HIS A 219 9.92 -6.54 11.78
N PRO A 220 10.56 -6.69 12.96
CA PRO A 220 10.45 -5.73 14.06
C PRO A 220 10.77 -4.28 13.68
N PHE A 221 11.65 -4.05 12.70
CA PHE A 221 12.01 -2.70 12.25
C PHE A 221 10.77 -1.85 11.91
N SER A 222 9.73 -2.45 11.31
CA SER A 222 8.54 -1.71 10.89
C SER A 222 7.75 -1.16 12.07
N HIS A 223 7.67 -1.95 13.15
CA HIS A 223 6.99 -1.57 14.39
C HIS A 223 7.87 -0.67 15.26
N GLU A 224 9.18 -0.98 15.34
CA GLU A 224 10.13 -0.19 16.11
C GLU A 224 10.29 1.22 15.56
N HIS A 225 10.43 1.37 14.24
CA HIS A 225 10.49 2.67 13.60
C HIS A 225 9.23 3.49 13.92
N LYS A 226 8.04 2.91 13.79
CA LYS A 226 6.77 3.58 14.11
C LYS A 226 6.72 4.03 15.58
N ARG A 227 7.08 3.15 16.52
CA ARG A 227 7.13 3.47 17.96
C ARG A 227 8.11 4.60 18.26
N LEU A 228 9.27 4.62 17.62
CA LEU A 228 10.26 5.69 17.78
C LEU A 228 9.76 7.02 17.22
N VAL A 229 9.08 7.01 16.07
CA VAL A 229 8.46 8.23 15.50
C VAL A 229 7.42 8.81 16.45
N TYR A 230 6.51 7.98 16.99
CA TYR A 230 5.54 8.45 17.98
C TYR A 230 6.21 9.03 19.23
N LYS A 231 7.25 8.36 19.75
CA LYS A 231 7.99 8.87 20.91
C LYS A 231 8.63 10.23 20.66
N ILE A 232 9.11 10.49 19.43
CA ILE A 232 9.72 11.77 19.04
C ILE A 232 8.65 12.86 18.87
N ALA A 233 7.45 12.49 18.40
CA ALA A 233 6.35 13.42 18.15
C ALA A 233 5.74 14.00 19.44
N GLY A 234 5.85 13.28 20.56
CA GLY A 234 5.20 13.63 21.84
C GLY A 234 3.76 13.13 21.91
#